data_AF-A0A7Y2KMP2-F1
#
_entry.id   AF-A0A7Y2KMP2-F1
#
_cell.length_a   1.000
_cell.length_b   1.000
_cell.length_c   1.000
_cell.angle_alpha   90.00
_cell.angle_beta   90.00
_cell.angle_gamma   90.00
#
_symmetry.space_group_name_H-M   'P 1'
#
loop_
_entity.id
_entity.type
_entity.pdbx_description
1 polymer ?
#
loop_
_entity_poly.entity_id
_entity_poly.type
_entity_poly.pdbx_seq_one_letter_code
_entity_poly.pdbx_strand_id
1 'polypeptide(L)'
;MAAQRIDLAPDADIRVVVAAHPGVDLVLVLMPGRDSVAQAMTEAAIGPLAIAAAPAARINAVVPARDASPEAVAAAVSYLAAAHAVTGQLLAVGT
;
A
#
# COMPACT_ATOMS: atom_id res chain seq x y z
N MET A 1 -4.41 9.95 13.62
CA MET A 1 -3.89 8.60 13.92
C MET A 1 -2.73 8.32 12.99
N ALA A 2 -1.71 7.59 13.42
CA ALA A 2 -0.61 7.20 12.53
C ALA A 2 -1.07 6.04 11.63
N ALA A 3 -0.72 6.08 10.34
CA ALA A 3 -1.04 4.98 9.44
C ALA A 3 -0.25 3.72 9.81
N GLN A 4 -0.90 2.57 9.75
CA GLN A 4 -0.29 1.28 10.00
C GLN A 4 0.35 0.74 8.72
N ARG A 5 1.60 0.28 8.83
CA ARG A 5 2.29 -0.44 7.76
C ARG A 5 1.81 -1.89 7.71
N ILE A 6 1.54 -2.41 6.51
CA ILE A 6 1.31 -3.84 6.26
C ILE A 6 2.17 -4.29 5.09
N ASP A 7 2.98 -5.33 5.29
CA ASP A 7 3.72 -5.98 4.21
C ASP A 7 2.82 -7.01 3.54
N LEU A 8 2.38 -6.71 2.31
CA LEU A 8 1.40 -7.50 1.57
C LEU A 8 2.11 -8.62 0.78
N ALA A 9 2.09 -9.83 1.33
CA ALA A 9 2.65 -11.04 0.73
C ALA A 9 2.14 -11.28 -0.70
N PRO A 10 2.94 -11.87 -1.62
CA PRO A 10 2.59 -12.01 -3.04
C PRO A 10 1.24 -12.68 -3.35
N ASP A 11 0.86 -13.65 -2.54
CA ASP A 11 -0.35 -14.46 -2.66
C ASP A 11 -1.56 -13.91 -1.88
N ALA A 12 -1.36 -12.82 -1.11
CA ALA A 12 -2.42 -12.22 -0.32
C ALA A 12 -3.44 -11.45 -1.19
N ASP A 13 -4.73 -11.65 -0.92
CA ASP A 13 -5.81 -10.83 -1.48
C ASP A 13 -5.89 -9.50 -0.72
N ILE A 14 -5.54 -8.42 -1.42
CA ILE A 14 -5.56 -7.06 -0.87
C ILE A 14 -6.92 -6.65 -0.30
N ARG A 15 -8.03 -7.14 -0.86
CA ARG A 15 -9.38 -6.79 -0.40
C ARG A 15 -9.65 -7.40 0.97
N VAL A 16 -9.21 -8.63 1.18
CA VAL A 16 -9.32 -9.33 2.47
C VAL A 16 -8.46 -8.62 3.52
N VAL A 17 -7.24 -8.22 3.15
CA VAL A 17 -6.34 -7.50 4.05
C VAL A 17 -6.92 -6.14 4.45
N VAL A 18 -7.43 -5.35 3.50
CA VAL A 18 -8.04 -4.04 3.82
C VAL A 18 -9.31 -4.21 4.66
N ALA A 19 -10.17 -5.17 4.34
CA ALA A 19 -11.39 -5.45 5.10
C ALA A 19 -11.13 -5.85 6.56
N ALA A 20 -9.96 -6.44 6.85
CA ALA A 20 -9.56 -6.80 8.22
C ALA A 20 -9.16 -5.58 9.09
N HIS A 21 -9.06 -4.37 8.52
CA HIS A 21 -8.61 -3.16 9.21
C HIS A 21 -9.60 -1.98 9.02
N PRO A 22 -10.86 -2.10 9.47
CA PRO A 22 -11.86 -1.06 9.28
C PRO A 22 -11.50 0.23 10.03
N GLY A 23 -11.55 1.39 9.34
CA GLY A 23 -11.30 2.70 9.95
C GLY A 23 -9.84 2.97 10.32
N VAL A 24 -8.90 2.13 9.85
CA VAL A 24 -7.46 2.30 10.09
C VAL A 24 -6.78 2.80 8.82
N ASP A 25 -6.04 3.89 8.93
CA ASP A 25 -5.16 4.34 7.84
C ASP A 25 -4.08 3.28 7.57
N LEU A 26 -3.94 2.84 6.31
CA LEU A 26 -2.96 1.82 5.91
C LEU A 26 -1.94 2.37 4.91
N VAL A 27 -0.70 1.92 5.08
CA VAL A 27 0.34 1.95 4.03
C VAL A 27 0.75 0.52 3.74
N LEU A 28 0.37 0.03 2.55
CA LEU A 28 0.67 -1.33 2.11
C LEU A 28 2.03 -1.36 1.40
N VAL A 29 2.91 -2.27 1.77
CA VAL A 29 4.14 -2.54 1.02
C VAL A 29 3.90 -3.79 0.18
N LEU A 30 3.82 -3.64 -1.14
CA LEU A 30 3.54 -4.75 -2.05
C LEU A 30 4.83 -5.57 -2.21
N MET A 31 4.93 -6.67 -1.48
CA MET A 31 6.13 -7.51 -1.52
C MET A 31 6.33 -8.11 -2.92
N PRO A 32 7.58 -8.19 -3.41
CA PRO A 32 7.88 -8.74 -4.72
C PRO A 32 7.55 -10.23 -4.78
N GLY A 33 7.28 -10.75 -5.98
CA GLY A 33 7.02 -12.17 -6.22
C GLY A 33 5.66 -12.48 -6.86
N ARG A 34 4.83 -11.46 -7.10
CA ARG A 34 3.63 -11.57 -7.95
C ARG A 34 4.02 -11.72 -9.41
N ASP A 35 3.22 -12.46 -10.18
CA ASP A 35 3.27 -12.34 -11.63
C ASP A 35 2.77 -10.96 -12.09
N SER A 36 3.02 -10.61 -13.35
CA SER A 36 2.72 -9.28 -13.87
C SER A 36 1.23 -8.94 -13.86
N VAL A 37 0.34 -9.91 -14.05
CA VAL A 37 -1.11 -9.69 -14.05
C VAL A 37 -1.61 -9.51 -12.62
N ALA A 38 -1.18 -10.37 -11.69
CA ALA A 38 -1.50 -10.27 -10.28
C ALA A 38 -1.00 -8.97 -9.65
N GLN A 39 0.20 -8.52 -10.05
CA GLN A 39 0.75 -7.22 -9.65
C GLN A 39 -0.14 -6.08 -10.14
N ALA A 40 -0.44 -6.05 -11.44
CA ALA A 40 -1.27 -5.00 -12.03
C ALA A 40 -2.68 -4.95 -11.41
N MET A 41 -3.29 -6.10 -11.13
CA MET A 41 -4.59 -6.19 -10.45
C MET A 41 -4.52 -5.66 -9.01
N THR A 42 -3.44 -5.97 -8.28
CA THR A 42 -3.23 -5.50 -6.91
C THR A 42 -3.07 -3.97 -6.88
N GLU A 43 -2.25 -3.42 -7.77
CA GLU A 43 -2.05 -1.97 -7.89
C GLU A 43 -3.34 -1.25 -8.29
N ALA A 44 -4.07 -1.78 -9.28
CA ALA A 44 -5.34 -1.23 -9.74
C ALA A 44 -6.42 -1.20 -8.65
N ALA A 45 -6.34 -2.09 -7.65
CA ALA A 45 -7.29 -2.13 -6.54
C ALA A 45 -7.08 -1.00 -5.50
N ILE A 46 -5.88 -0.39 -5.44
CA ILE A 46 -5.55 0.62 -4.41
C ILE A 46 -6.49 1.83 -4.46
N GLY A 47 -6.68 2.41 -5.65
CA GLY A 47 -7.55 3.58 -5.83
C GLY A 47 -9.01 3.31 -5.43
N PRO A 48 -9.67 2.27 -5.99
CA PRO A 48 -11.04 1.90 -5.59
C PRO A 48 -11.20 1.58 -4.10
N LEU A 49 -10.25 0.87 -3.49
CA LEU A 49 -10.29 0.57 -2.05
C LEU A 49 -10.15 1.82 -1.19
N ALA A 50 -9.27 2.74 -1.58
CA ALA A 50 -9.13 4.04 -0.94
C ALA A 50 -10.41 4.87 -1.01
N ILE A 51 -11.10 4.87 -2.15
CA ILE A 51 -12.40 5.55 -2.32
C ILE A 51 -13.45 4.92 -1.41
N ALA A 52 -13.54 3.59 -1.37
CA ALA A 52 -14.51 2.88 -0.55
C ALA A 52 -14.26 3.06 0.96
N ALA A 53 -13.02 3.23 1.38
CA ALA A 53 -12.64 3.45 2.78
C ALA A 53 -12.83 4.92 3.23
N ALA A 54 -12.87 5.88 2.32
CA ALA A 54 -13.02 7.28 2.65
C ALA A 54 -14.43 7.63 3.16
N PRO A 55 -14.57 8.59 4.09
CA PRO A 55 -13.52 9.35 4.77
C PRO A 55 -12.96 8.66 6.02
N ALA A 56 -13.40 7.44 6.32
CA ALA A 56 -13.09 6.75 7.57
C ALA A 56 -11.62 6.29 7.66
N ALA A 57 -10.99 5.99 6.53
CA ALA A 57 -9.59 5.59 6.46
C ALA A 57 -8.93 5.99 5.14
N ARG A 58 -7.60 6.09 5.16
CA ARG A 58 -6.74 6.27 3.99
C ARG A 58 -6.00 4.99 3.66
N ILE A 59 -5.91 4.65 2.38
CA ILE A 59 -5.19 3.46 1.91
C ILE A 59 -4.19 3.91 0.86
N ASN A 60 -2.90 3.76 1.13
CA ASN A 60 -1.83 4.03 0.16
C ASN A 60 -0.91 2.82 0.04
N ALA A 61 -0.06 2.80 -0.98
CA ALA A 61 0.84 1.69 -1.23
C ALA A 61 2.23 2.13 -1.69
N VAL A 62 3.22 1.35 -1.26
CA VAL A 62 4.61 1.39 -1.74
C VAL A 62 4.85 0.16 -2.60
N VAL A 63 5.50 0.35 -3.74
CA VAL A 63 5.90 -0.70 -4.67
C VAL A 63 7.43 -0.72 -4.75
N PRO A 64 8.11 -1.57 -3.97
CA PRO A 64 9.56 -1.68 -4.02
C PRO A 64 10.02 -2.35 -5.32
N ALA A 65 11.02 -1.77 -5.97
CA ALA A 65 11.84 -2.48 -6.94
C ALA A 65 12.61 -3.62 -6.26
N ARG A 66 13.10 -4.59 -7.04
CA ARG A 66 13.77 -5.79 -6.51
C ARG A 66 15.02 -5.48 -5.69
N ASP A 67 15.68 -4.37 -5.98
CA ASP A 67 16.93 -3.90 -5.37
C ASP A 67 16.72 -2.74 -4.39
N ALA A 68 15.47 -2.34 -4.13
CA ALA A 68 15.17 -1.26 -3.21
C ALA A 68 15.69 -1.57 -1.80
N SER A 69 16.45 -0.64 -1.22
CA SER A 69 16.97 -0.84 0.14
C SER A 69 15.83 -0.77 1.18
N PRO A 70 15.96 -1.50 2.31
CA PRO A 70 14.98 -1.42 3.39
C PRO A 70 14.76 0.02 3.90
N GLU A 71 15.80 0.84 3.92
CA GLU A 71 15.76 2.25 4.33
C GLU A 71 14.93 3.10 3.35
N ALA A 72 15.09 2.88 2.05
CA ALA A 72 14.32 3.58 1.03
C ALA A 72 12.82 3.25 1.13
N VAL A 73 12.49 1.96 1.33
CA VAL A 73 11.10 1.52 1.57
C VAL A 73 10.55 2.14 2.85
N ALA A 74 11.33 2.14 3.95
CA ALA A 74 10.91 2.74 5.22
C ALA A 74 10.67 4.25 5.11
N ALA A 75 11.49 4.96 4.34
CA ALA A 75 11.31 6.39 4.07
C ALA A 75 10.02 6.65 3.28
N ALA A 76 9.75 5.85 2.24
CA ALA A 76 8.52 5.96 1.45
C ALA A 76 7.25 5.67 2.28
N VAL A 77 7.31 4.65 3.16
CA VAL A 77 6.23 4.37 4.10
C VAL A 77 5.99 5.55 5.03
N SER A 78 7.06 6.11 5.60
CA SER A 78 6.98 7.25 6.52
C SER A 78 6.38 8.49 5.85
N TYR A 79 6.75 8.75 4.60
CA TYR A 79 6.18 9.81 3.78
C TYR A 79 4.67 9.65 3.60
N LEU A 80 4.19 8.48 3.15
CA LEU A 80 2.76 8.23 2.93
C LEU A 80 1.96 8.22 4.24
N ALA A 81 2.54 7.73 5.33
CA ALA A 81 1.90 7.74 6.64
C ALA A 81 1.62 9.17 7.13
N ALA A 82 2.56 10.09 6.92
CA ALA A 82 2.44 11.50 7.29
C ALA A 82 1.57 12.34 6.31
N ALA A 83 1.29 11.85 5.10
CA ALA A 83 0.55 12.57 4.07
C ALA A 83 -0.98 12.57 4.31
N HIS A 84 -1.46 13.24 5.36
CA HIS A 84 -2.85 13.18 5.84
C HIS A 84 -3.94 13.52 4.82
N ALA A 85 -3.62 14.26 3.75
CA ALA A 85 -4.56 14.60 2.68
C ALA A 85 -4.52 13.63 1.48
N VAL A 86 -3.73 12.56 1.56
CA VAL A 86 -3.46 11.63 0.45
C VAL A 86 -4.00 10.24 0.76
N THR A 87 -4.78 9.70 -0.18
CA THR A 87 -5.29 8.33 -0.20
C THR A 87 -5.33 7.82 -1.64
N GLY A 88 -5.20 6.51 -1.84
CA GLY A 88 -5.19 5.86 -3.15
C GLY A 88 -3.86 5.97 -3.90
N GLN A 89 -2.80 6.47 -3.27
CA GLN A 89 -1.53 6.70 -3.92
C GLN A 89 -0.68 5.42 -3.99
N LEU A 90 -0.03 5.24 -5.13
CA LEU A 90 1.06 4.29 -5.34
C LEU A 90 2.40 5.05 -5.40
N LEU A 91 3.39 4.58 -4.68
CA LEU A 91 4.76 5.12 -4.70
C LEU A 91 5.75 4.01 -5.01
N ALA A 92 6.29 4.03 -6.24
CA ALA A 92 7.38 3.14 -6.62
C ALA A 92 8.70 3.61 -6.00
N VAL A 93 9.51 2.68 -5.51
CA VAL A 93 10.80 2.98 -4.84
C VAL A 93 11.88 2.07 -5.40
N GLY A 94 12.98 2.66 -5.87
CA GLY A 94 14.06 1.97 -6.59
C GLY A 94 14.01 2.22 -8.10
N THR A 95 14.88 1.55 -8.85
CA THR A 95 15.04 1.74 -10.31
C THR A 95 15.03 0.42 -11.06
#